data_AF-A0A0W7YUQ8-F1
#
_entry.id   AF-A0A0W7YUQ8-F1
#
_cell.length_a   1.000
_cell.length_b   1.000
_cell.length_c   1.000
_cell.angle_alpha   90.00
_cell.angle_beta   90.00
_cell.angle_gamma   90.00
#
_symmetry.space_group_name_H-M   'P 1'
#
loop_
_entity.id
_entity.type
_entity.pdbx_description
1 polymer ?
#
loop_
_entity_poly.entity_id
_entity_poly.type
_entity_poly.pdbx_seq_one_letter_code
_entity_poly.pdbx_strand_id
1 'polypeptide(L)'
;MSIVVFHLHNTAPEDQTPSWQPQCRAYEDHAMSQALADCQQLRADPRNAHVCISSEMREMVGGLGVAAVENGLTPDGHVYDWSKAGRAGAVRRHR
;
A
#
# COMPACT_ATOMS: atom_id res chain seq x y z
N MET A 1 -3.54 15.18 7.67
CA MET A 1 -3.01 14.81 6.33
C MET A 1 -1.68 14.08 6.47
N SER A 2 -1.71 12.77 6.69
CA SER A 2 -0.49 11.93 6.75
C SER A 2 -0.36 10.99 5.56
N ILE A 3 -1.35 10.92 4.66
CA ILE A 3 -1.36 10.00 3.52
C ILE A 3 -1.54 10.80 2.24
N VAL A 4 -0.72 10.50 1.22
CA VAL A 4 -0.82 11.10 -0.11
C VAL A 4 -0.71 10.01 -1.17
N VAL A 5 -1.64 10.02 -2.12
CA VAL A 5 -1.60 9.18 -3.31
C VAL A 5 -1.17 10.03 -4.50
N PHE A 6 -0.10 9.59 -5.17
CA PHE A 6 0.45 10.18 -6.38
C PHE A 6 0.18 9.26 -7.58
N HIS A 7 -0.11 9.84 -8.74
CA HIS A 7 -0.14 9.11 -10.00
C HIS A 7 0.11 10.05 -11.17
N LEU A 8 0.38 9.48 -12.34
CA LEU A 8 0.35 10.18 -13.61
C LEU A 8 -0.97 9.86 -14.32
N HIS A 9 -1.67 10.87 -14.80
CA HIS A 9 -2.88 10.71 -15.60
C HIS A 9 -2.60 11.13 -17.05
N ASN A 10 -2.98 10.31 -18.02
CA ASN A 10 -2.91 10.62 -19.43
C ASN A 10 -4.10 11.52 -19.81
N THR A 11 -3.84 12.79 -20.12
CA THR A 11 -4.86 13.75 -20.56
C THR A 11 -5.05 13.77 -22.08
N ALA A 12 -4.19 13.09 -22.84
CA ALA A 12 -4.35 13.03 -24.29
C ALA A 12 -5.62 12.26 -24.68
N PRO A 13 -6.25 12.59 -25.82
CA PRO A 13 -7.31 11.77 -26.39
C PRO A 13 -6.83 10.35 -26.71
N GLU A 14 -7.79 9.44 -26.90
CA GLU A 14 -7.52 8.06 -27.32
C GLU A 14 -6.79 8.04 -28.68
N ASP A 15 -5.90 7.06 -28.87
CA ASP A 15 -5.04 6.89 -30.05
C ASP A 15 -4.03 8.01 -30.36
N GLN A 16 -3.81 8.94 -29.43
CA GLN A 16 -2.75 9.96 -29.52
C GLN A 16 -1.57 9.64 -28.61
N THR A 17 -0.44 10.29 -28.87
CA THR A 17 0.72 10.22 -27.98
C THR A 17 0.31 10.64 -26.56
N PRO A 18 0.59 9.81 -25.53
CA PRO A 18 0.19 10.12 -24.16
C PRO A 18 0.77 11.45 -23.68
N SER A 19 -0.06 12.25 -23.00
CA SER A 19 0.36 13.45 -22.29
C SER A 19 0.16 13.21 -20.79
N TRP A 20 1.23 12.87 -20.10
CA TRP A 20 1.20 12.51 -18.69
C TRP A 20 1.22 13.75 -17.79
N GLN A 21 0.21 13.89 -16.95
CA GLN A 21 0.10 14.97 -15.96
C GLN A 21 0.17 14.40 -14.54
N PRO A 22 1.01 14.96 -13.66
CA PRO A 22 1.07 14.53 -12.27
C PRO A 22 -0.19 14.92 -11.52
N GLN A 23 -0.70 14.00 -10.71
CA GLN A 23 -1.87 14.18 -9.87
C GLN A 23 -1.53 13.76 -8.44
N CYS A 24 -2.12 14.46 -7.47
CA CYS A 24 -2.01 14.10 -6.06
C CYS A 24 -3.37 14.20 -5.36
N ARG A 25 -3.60 13.30 -4.41
CA ARG A 25 -4.76 13.33 -3.51
C ARG A 25 -4.30 13.04 -2.10
N ALA A 26 -4.61 13.95 -1.18
CA ALA A 26 -4.30 13.81 0.24
C ALA A 26 -5.48 13.18 0.99
N TYR A 27 -5.18 12.43 2.05
CA TYR A 27 -6.15 11.84 2.95
C TYR A 27 -5.75 12.10 4.42
N GLU A 28 -6.75 12.03 5.30
CA GLU A 28 -6.53 12.02 6.74
C GLU A 28 -6.05 10.65 7.23
N ASP A 29 -5.47 10.63 8.43
CA ASP A 29 -4.77 9.48 9.00
C ASP A 29 -5.69 8.24 9.13
N HIS A 30 -6.96 8.46 9.48
CA HIS A 30 -7.94 7.38 9.63
C HIS A 30 -8.47 6.82 8.29
N ALA A 31 -8.06 7.39 7.15
CA ALA A 31 -8.62 7.07 5.84
C ALA A 31 -7.73 6.15 4.99
N MET A 32 -6.79 5.40 5.60
CA MET A 32 -5.90 4.49 4.85
C MET A 32 -6.66 3.47 3.98
N SER A 33 -7.71 2.85 4.51
CA SER A 33 -8.51 1.89 3.73
C SER A 33 -9.10 2.52 2.47
N GLN A 34 -9.54 3.79 2.57
CA GLN A 34 -10.05 4.54 1.42
C GLN A 34 -8.91 4.85 0.44
N ALA A 35 -7.76 5.32 0.92
CA ALA A 35 -6.62 5.62 0.07
C ALA A 35 -6.13 4.38 -0.71
N LEU A 36 -6.13 3.20 -0.08
CA LEU A 36 -5.78 1.93 -0.72
C LEU A 36 -6.82 1.51 -1.77
N ALA A 37 -8.11 1.67 -1.47
CA ALA A 37 -9.18 1.39 -2.42
C ALA A 37 -9.08 2.30 -3.67
N ASP A 38 -8.82 3.60 -3.47
CA ASP A 38 -8.62 4.56 -4.54
C ASP A 38 -7.37 4.20 -5.37
N CYS A 39 -6.26 3.78 -4.74
CA CYS A 39 -5.10 3.29 -5.47
C CYS A 39 -5.46 2.08 -6.37
N GLN A 40 -6.27 1.15 -5.89
CA GLN A 40 -6.68 0.00 -6.69
C GLN A 40 -7.53 0.44 -7.89
N GLN A 41 -8.46 1.38 -7.70
CA GLN A 41 -9.26 1.93 -8.80
C GLN A 41 -8.39 2.67 -9.82
N LEU A 42 -7.46 3.51 -9.36
CA LEU A 42 -6.53 4.23 -10.23
C LEU A 42 -5.68 3.26 -11.06
N ARG A 43 -5.18 2.17 -10.46
CA ARG A 43 -4.39 1.14 -11.17
C ARG A 43 -5.20 0.34 -12.20
N ALA A 44 -6.51 0.24 -12.04
CA ALA A 44 -7.37 -0.47 -12.98
C ALA A 44 -7.65 0.33 -14.26
N ASP A 45 -7.53 1.67 -14.19
CA ASP A 45 -7.73 2.55 -15.34
C ASP A 45 -6.41 2.70 -16.13
N PRO A 46 -6.36 2.28 -17.41
CA PRO A 46 -5.16 2.36 -18.25
C PRO A 46 -4.72 3.79 -18.56
N ARG A 47 -5.57 4.80 -18.31
CA ARG A 47 -5.19 6.21 -18.41
C ARG A 47 -4.31 6.65 -17.25
N ASN A 48 -4.15 5.84 -16.21
CA ASN A 48 -3.29 6.15 -15.07
C ASN A 48 -2.02 5.28 -15.09
N ALA A 49 -0.92 5.88 -14.68
CA ALA A 49 0.37 5.21 -14.54
C ALA A 49 1.05 5.63 -13.24
N HIS A 50 2.03 4.83 -12.80
CA HIS A 50 2.88 5.15 -11.65
C HIS A 50 2.10 5.50 -10.36
N VAL A 51 1.06 4.72 -10.04
CA VAL A 51 0.24 4.93 -8.83
C VAL A 51 1.01 4.53 -7.57
N CYS A 52 1.41 5.53 -6.80
CA CYS A 52 2.19 5.42 -5.58
C CYS A 52 1.42 6.00 -4.39
N ILE A 53 1.56 5.38 -3.22
CA ILE A 53 1.07 5.90 -1.95
C ILE A 53 2.26 6.21 -1.05
N SER A 54 2.22 7.37 -0.40
CA SER A 54 3.18 7.77 0.63
C SER A 54 2.39 8.05 1.91
N SER A 55 2.88 7.57 3.04
CA SER A 55 2.26 7.82 4.33
C SER A 55 3.27 8.05 5.43
N GLU A 56 3.01 9.02 6.28
CA GLU A 56 3.80 9.36 7.48
C GLU A 56 3.07 8.96 8.77
N MET A 57 2.16 7.98 8.68
CA MET A 57 1.36 7.50 9.82
C MET A 57 2.24 6.85 10.89
N ARG A 58 2.29 7.47 12.06
CA ARG A 58 3.06 6.98 13.22
C ARG A 58 2.62 5.61 13.74
N GLU A 59 1.36 5.24 13.51
CA GLU A 59 0.81 3.95 13.95
C GLU A 59 1.15 2.79 12.99
N MET A 60 1.57 3.08 11.75
CA MET A 60 1.91 2.05 10.75
C MET A 60 3.39 1.71 10.68
N VAL A 61 4.25 2.60 11.18
CA VAL A 61 5.63 2.25 11.48
C VAL A 61 5.64 1.57 12.84
N GLY A 62 6.14 0.34 12.90
CA GLY A 62 6.39 -0.35 14.17
C GLY A 62 7.18 0.56 15.13
N GLY A 63 7.12 0.26 16.44
CA GLY A 63 7.66 1.13 17.48
C GLY A 63 9.03 1.77 17.14
N LEU A 64 9.20 3.04 17.52
CA LEU A 64 10.43 3.80 17.27
C LEU A 64 11.67 3.00 17.70
N GLY A 65 12.56 2.72 16.74
CA GLY A 65 13.81 1.99 16.98
C GLY A 65 13.79 0.50 16.61
N VAL A 66 12.66 -0.06 16.16
CA VAL A 66 12.59 -1.46 15.74
C VAL A 66 12.20 -1.56 14.26
N ALA A 67 13.19 -1.82 13.40
CA ALA A 67 13.02 -1.83 11.94
C ALA A 67 12.76 -3.23 11.35
N ALA A 68 12.91 -4.29 12.15
CA ALA A 68 12.86 -5.67 11.67
C ALA A 68 12.39 -6.64 12.77
N VAL A 69 12.16 -7.89 12.36
CA VAL A 69 12.00 -9.00 13.31
C VAL A 69 13.35 -9.25 13.97
N GLU A 70 13.42 -9.06 15.28
CA GLU A 70 14.61 -9.32 16.09
C GLU A 70 14.28 -10.36 17.15
N ASN A 71 15.17 -11.33 17.36
CA ASN A 71 14.99 -12.41 18.35
C ASN A 71 13.64 -13.16 18.24
N GLY A 72 13.08 -13.26 17.02
CA GLY A 72 11.80 -13.93 16.78
C GLY A 72 10.58 -13.13 17.21
N LEU A 73 10.72 -11.83 17.48
CA LEU A 73 9.61 -10.92 17.82
C LEU A 73 9.38 -9.89 16.70
N THR A 74 8.12 -9.52 16.47
CA THR A 74 7.74 -8.39 15.62
C THR A 74 8.18 -7.08 16.27
N PRO A 75 8.19 -5.96 15.51
CA PRO A 75 8.41 -4.63 16.07
C PRO A 75 7.50 -4.25 17.25
N ASP A 76 6.32 -4.85 17.32
CA ASP A 76 5.34 -4.63 18.39
C ASP A 76 5.53 -5.59 19.59
N GLY A 77 6.60 -6.40 19.58
CA GLY A 77 6.92 -7.34 20.66
C GLY A 77 6.13 -8.65 20.62
N HIS A 78 5.35 -8.90 19.56
CA HIS A 78 4.64 -10.17 19.39
C HIS A 78 5.57 -11.25 18.84
N VAL A 79 5.38 -12.51 19.25
CA VAL A 79 6.13 -13.62 18.64
C VAL A 79 5.81 -13.67 17.14
N TYR A 80 6.85 -13.55 16.33
CA TYR A 80 6.74 -13.62 14.88
C TYR A 80 6.69 -15.09 14.44
N ASP A 81 5.48 -15.63 14.32
CA ASP A 81 5.27 -16.97 13.76
C ASP A 81 5.27 -16.87 12.22
N TRP A 82 6.47 -17.00 11.64
CA TRP A 82 6.59 -17.17 10.19
C TRP A 82 6.48 -18.65 9.84
N SER A 83 5.35 -19.02 9.24
CA SER A 83 5.26 -20.29 8.54
C SER A 83 4.89 -20.03 7.08
N LYS A 84 5.65 -20.65 6.17
CA LYS A 84 5.29 -20.70 4.73
C LYS A 84 3.86 -21.23 4.53
N ALA A 85 3.43 -22.10 5.44
CA ALA A 85 2.08 -22.64 5.55
C ALA A 85 1.00 -21.57 5.75
N GLY A 86 1.24 -20.55 6.59
CA GLY A 86 0.25 -19.53 6.93
C GLY A 86 -0.15 -18.61 5.77
N ARG A 87 0.76 -18.33 4.82
CA ARG A 87 0.45 -17.52 3.62
C ARG A 87 0.13 -18.33 2.37
N ALA A 88 0.73 -19.50 2.17
CA ALA A 88 0.57 -20.27 0.94
C ALA A 88 -0.75 -21.07 0.85
N GLY A 89 -1.73 -20.78 1.71
CA GLY A 89 -2.95 -21.57 1.81
C GLY A 89 -2.63 -23.01 2.20
N ALA A 90 -1.97 -23.21 3.34
CA ALA A 90 -1.73 -24.56 3.85
C ALA A 90 -3.02 -25.37 3.83
N VAL A 91 -2.98 -26.51 3.13
CA VAL A 91 -4.08 -27.46 3.09
C VAL A 91 -4.39 -27.85 4.52
N ARG A 92 -5.56 -27.43 5.02
CA ARG A 92 -6.07 -27.88 6.32
C ARG A 92 -6.20 -29.40 6.26
N ARG A 93 -5.27 -30.12 6.86
CA ARG A 93 -5.42 -31.56 7.07
C ARG A 93 -6.49 -31.73 8.15
N HIS A 94 -7.72 -32.00 7.70
CA HIS A 94 -8.76 -32.52 8.56
C HIS A 94 -8.31 -33.89 9.09
N ARG A 95 -8.39 -34.06 10.42
CA ARG A 95 -8.26 -35.35 11.10
C ARG A 95 -9.62 -35.73 11.66
#